data_AF-A0A9E1UQ54-F1
#
_entry.id   AF-A0A9E1UQ54-F1
#
_cell.length_a   1.000
_cell.length_b   1.000
_cell.length_c   1.000
_cell.angle_alpha   90.00
_cell.angle_beta   90.00
_cell.angle_gamma   90.00
#
_symmetry.space_group_name_H-M   'P 1'
#
loop_
_entity.id
_entity.type
_entity.pdbx_description
1 polymer ?
#
loop_
_entity_poly.entity_id
_entity_poly.type
_entity_poly.pdbx_seq_one_letter_code
_entity_poly.pdbx_strand_id
1 'polypeptide(L)'
;MKRSLFALVALLGVLTARADDPALVPLQLSICPPVQLMQEDTDIIGLKLNLPYGYNRSVRGFDLGVVGGAENCEAIQINLFNIVPGRARGLSGGLINLMGSCEGVQVGTFNFIEEDLVGMQVGTLNVARKVTGVQIGLVNYCDELWGMQFGLANIAGDAPLPFTVLVNASF
;
A
#
# COMPACT_ATOMS: atom_id res chain seq x y z
N MET A 1 -19.71 1.44 -26.25
CA MET A 1 -18.42 1.45 -25.51
C MET A 1 -18.41 2.38 -24.30
N LYS A 2 -18.86 3.64 -24.38
CA LYS A 2 -18.83 4.56 -23.22
C LYS A 2 -19.77 4.17 -22.06
N ARG A 3 -20.98 3.67 -22.38
CA ARG A 3 -21.98 3.23 -21.39
C ARG A 3 -21.56 1.97 -20.60
N SER A 4 -20.82 1.07 -21.24
CA SER A 4 -20.33 -0.16 -20.60
C SER A 4 -19.17 0.12 -19.64
N LEU A 5 -18.30 1.09 -19.95
CA LEU A 5 -17.22 1.50 -19.05
C LEU A 5 -17.76 2.15 -17.76
N PHE A 6 -18.73 3.06 -17.88
CA PHE A 6 -19.34 3.70 -16.73
C PHE A 6 -20.06 2.69 -15.82
N ALA A 7 -20.78 1.73 -16.42
CA ALA A 7 -21.43 0.66 -15.67
C ALA A 7 -20.42 -0.23 -14.93
N LEU A 8 -19.29 -0.55 -15.56
CA LEU A 8 -18.23 -1.33 -14.93
C LEU A 8 -17.61 -0.59 -13.73
N VAL A 9 -17.29 0.69 -13.90
CA VAL A 9 -16.66 1.48 -12.84
C VAL A 9 -17.63 1.71 -11.67
N ALA A 10 -18.90 1.98 -11.96
CA ALA A 10 -19.95 2.02 -10.93
C ALA A 10 -20.09 0.67 -10.20
N LEU A 11 -20.01 -0.45 -10.92
CA LEU A 11 -20.06 -1.78 -10.33
C LEU A 11 -18.85 -2.03 -9.42
N LEU A 12 -17.65 -1.66 -9.83
CA LEU A 12 -16.44 -1.76 -8.99
C LEU A 12 -16.57 -0.94 -7.70
N GLY A 13 -17.17 0.25 -7.79
CA GLY A 13 -17.51 1.04 -6.61
C GLY A 13 -18.49 0.31 -5.70
N VAL A 14 -19.59 -0.22 -6.23
CA VAL A 14 -20.58 -0.99 -5.44
C VAL A 14 -19.96 -2.24 -4.80
N LEU A 15 -19.06 -2.95 -5.49
CA LEU A 15 -18.39 -4.14 -4.97
C LEU A 15 -17.44 -3.86 -3.81
N THR A 16 -16.94 -2.63 -3.71
CA THR A 16 -15.94 -2.23 -2.70
C THR A 16 -16.53 -1.32 -1.61
N ALA A 17 -17.78 -0.90 -1.80
CA ALA A 17 -18.54 -0.11 -0.84
C ALA A 17 -18.99 -0.95 0.36
N ARG A 18 -19.12 -0.28 1.49
CA ARG A 18 -19.68 -0.74 2.76
C ARG A 18 -20.95 0.04 3.08
N ALA A 19 -21.77 -0.51 3.96
CA ALA A 19 -23.04 0.10 4.34
C ALA A 19 -22.88 1.51 4.96
N ASP A 20 -21.78 1.76 5.67
CA ASP A 20 -21.53 3.01 6.39
C ASP A 20 -20.75 4.05 5.57
N ASP A 21 -20.59 3.81 4.28
CA ASP A 21 -19.79 4.67 3.43
C ASP A 21 -20.46 6.01 3.15
N PRO A 22 -19.67 7.08 2.99
CA PRO A 22 -20.17 8.29 2.36
C PRO A 22 -20.60 8.00 0.92
N ALA A 23 -21.13 9.02 0.24
CA ALA A 23 -21.59 8.90 -1.14
C ALA A 23 -20.56 8.18 -2.03
N LEU A 24 -21.04 7.20 -2.82
CA LEU A 24 -20.21 6.41 -3.72
C LEU A 24 -19.55 7.33 -4.78
N VAL A 25 -18.22 7.42 -4.75
CA VAL A 25 -17.42 8.08 -5.78
C VAL A 25 -16.66 7.01 -6.58
N PRO A 26 -17.26 6.47 -7.66
CA PRO A 26 -16.75 5.26 -8.31
C PRO A 26 -15.53 5.49 -9.20
N LEU A 27 -15.28 6.74 -9.64
CA LEU A 27 -14.19 7.07 -10.54
C LEU A 27 -13.46 8.34 -10.08
N GLN A 28 -12.14 8.26 -10.00
CA GLN A 28 -11.23 9.39 -9.81
C GLN A 28 -10.17 9.38 -10.91
N LEU A 29 -9.90 10.54 -11.50
CA LEU A 29 -8.79 10.77 -12.43
C LEU A 29 -8.00 11.98 -11.92
N SER A 30 -6.68 11.83 -11.83
CA SER A 30 -5.79 12.88 -11.30
C SER A 30 -4.60 13.10 -12.21
N ILE A 31 -4.17 14.36 -12.37
CA ILE A 31 -2.92 14.73 -13.05
C ILE A 31 -1.88 15.16 -12.01
N CYS A 32 -2.25 16.12 -11.19
CA CYS A 32 -1.54 16.54 -9.99
C CYS A 32 -2.50 17.38 -9.19
N PRO A 33 -2.53 17.33 -7.85
CA PRO A 33 -3.35 18.25 -7.08
C PRO A 33 -2.96 19.72 -7.36
N PRO A 34 -3.93 20.63 -7.55
CA PRO A 34 -5.38 20.44 -7.46
C PRO A 34 -6.09 20.00 -8.76
N VAL A 35 -5.35 19.76 -9.84
CA VAL A 35 -5.85 19.28 -11.15
C VAL A 35 -6.24 17.79 -11.08
N GLN A 36 -7.40 17.52 -10.49
CA GLN A 36 -8.03 16.21 -10.39
C GLN A 36 -9.57 16.33 -10.36
N LEU A 37 -10.29 15.24 -10.68
CA LEU A 37 -11.76 15.26 -10.74
C LEU A 37 -12.42 15.47 -9.38
N MET A 38 -11.85 14.85 -8.34
CA MET A 38 -12.31 14.95 -6.95
C MET A 38 -11.25 15.61 -6.11
N GLN A 39 -11.66 16.39 -5.11
CA GLN A 39 -10.76 17.10 -4.21
C GLN A 39 -9.97 16.13 -3.31
N GLU A 40 -8.86 16.60 -2.77
CA GLU A 40 -7.93 15.79 -1.96
C GLU A 40 -8.57 15.26 -0.66
N ASP A 41 -9.59 15.93 -0.15
CA ASP A 41 -10.34 15.55 1.04
C ASP A 41 -11.46 14.54 0.78
N THR A 42 -11.63 14.11 -0.47
CA THR A 42 -12.72 13.22 -0.90
C THR A 42 -12.32 11.74 -0.79
N ASP A 43 -13.25 10.91 -0.34
CA ASP A 43 -13.10 9.46 -0.34
C ASP A 43 -13.47 8.87 -1.70
N ILE A 44 -12.60 8.03 -2.24
CA ILE A 44 -12.82 7.31 -3.49
C ILE A 44 -13.21 5.87 -3.18
N ILE A 45 -14.31 5.40 -3.76
CA ILE A 45 -14.83 4.04 -3.57
C ILE A 45 -15.07 3.46 -4.96
N GLY A 46 -14.05 2.82 -5.52
CA GLY A 46 -14.07 2.29 -6.87
C GLY A 46 -12.68 2.32 -7.50
N LEU A 47 -12.54 3.08 -8.59
CA LEU A 47 -11.31 3.16 -9.38
C LEU A 47 -10.69 4.56 -9.32
N LYS A 48 -9.43 4.65 -8.90
CA LYS A 48 -8.60 5.85 -8.94
C LYS A 48 -7.47 5.66 -9.95
N LEU A 49 -7.32 6.61 -10.88
CA LEU A 49 -6.24 6.64 -11.87
C LEU A 49 -5.37 7.89 -11.71
N ASN A 50 -4.05 7.71 -11.52
CA ASN A 50 -3.09 8.80 -11.28
C ASN A 50 -2.12 8.97 -12.45
N LEU A 51 -2.26 10.06 -13.20
CA LEU A 51 -1.49 10.35 -14.42
C LEU A 51 -1.04 11.81 -14.49
N PRO A 52 0.11 12.19 -13.89
CA PRO A 52 1.05 11.34 -13.16
C PRO A 52 0.78 11.16 -11.66
N TYR A 53 0.13 12.10 -10.99
CA TYR A 53 0.03 12.13 -9.54
C TYR A 53 -1.41 12.42 -9.09
N GLY A 54 -1.86 11.72 -8.05
CA GLY A 54 -3.15 11.98 -7.42
C GLY A 54 -3.10 11.74 -5.93
N TYR A 55 -3.78 12.60 -5.18
CA TYR A 55 -3.87 12.53 -3.73
C TYR A 55 -5.32 12.61 -3.27
N ASN A 56 -5.74 11.68 -2.40
CA ASN A 56 -7.10 11.62 -1.85
C ASN A 56 -7.08 11.15 -0.40
N ARG A 57 -8.08 11.56 0.39
CA ARG A 57 -8.15 11.23 1.82
C ARG A 57 -8.24 9.73 2.07
N SER A 58 -9.17 9.07 1.40
CA SER A 58 -9.31 7.62 1.49
C SER A 58 -9.53 7.03 0.11
N VAL A 59 -8.91 5.89 -0.15
CA VAL A 59 -9.14 5.14 -1.39
C VAL A 59 -9.54 3.73 -1.05
N ARG A 60 -10.64 3.27 -1.64
CA ARG A 60 -11.10 1.89 -1.57
C ARG A 60 -11.38 1.32 -2.95
N GLY A 61 -10.94 0.09 -3.16
CA GLY A 61 -11.05 -0.61 -4.43
C GLY A 61 -9.72 -0.70 -5.15
N PHE A 62 -9.49 0.16 -6.15
CA PHE A 62 -8.32 0.09 -7.03
C PHE A 62 -7.65 1.45 -7.16
N ASP A 63 -6.33 1.50 -6.93
CA ASP A 63 -5.51 2.70 -7.11
C ASP A 63 -4.38 2.40 -8.11
N LEU A 64 -4.46 2.96 -9.31
CA LEU A 64 -3.55 2.61 -10.42
C LEU A 64 -2.92 3.87 -11.04
N GLY A 65 -1.65 3.82 -11.41
CA GLY A 65 -1.01 5.00 -12.01
C GLY A 65 0.50 5.10 -11.83
N VAL A 66 1.01 6.32 -11.87
CA VAL A 66 2.45 6.61 -11.68
C VAL A 66 2.74 6.87 -10.21
N VAL A 67 2.11 7.88 -9.60
CA VAL A 67 2.21 8.20 -8.17
C VAL A 67 0.82 8.20 -7.54
N GLY A 68 0.56 7.19 -6.71
CA GLY A 68 -0.67 7.08 -5.93
C GLY A 68 -0.45 7.55 -4.50
N GLY A 69 -1.08 8.67 -4.15
CA GLY A 69 -1.09 9.20 -2.79
C GLY A 69 -2.46 9.07 -2.13
N ALA A 70 -2.50 8.61 -0.89
CA ALA A 70 -3.72 8.71 -0.08
C ALA A 70 -3.41 8.74 1.41
N GLU A 71 -4.22 9.40 2.24
CA GLU A 71 -3.99 9.31 3.71
C GLU A 71 -4.23 7.88 4.20
N ASN A 72 -5.34 7.27 3.78
CA ASN A 72 -5.63 5.86 4.04
C ASN A 72 -6.00 5.15 2.74
N CYS A 73 -5.60 3.88 2.63
CA CYS A 73 -5.88 3.09 1.44
C CYS A 73 -6.31 1.68 1.82
N GLU A 74 -7.48 1.25 1.37
CA GLU A 74 -7.90 -0.15 1.42
C GLU A 74 -8.22 -0.62 0.00
N ALA A 75 -7.16 -0.94 -0.74
CA ALA A 75 -7.24 -1.17 -2.16
C ALA A 75 -6.19 -2.17 -2.65
N ILE A 76 -6.37 -2.60 -3.89
CA ILE A 76 -5.28 -3.10 -4.71
C ILE A 76 -4.62 -1.88 -5.37
N GLN A 77 -3.44 -1.53 -4.88
CA GLN A 77 -2.64 -0.40 -5.35
C GLN A 77 -1.55 -0.90 -6.28
N ILE A 78 -1.53 -0.42 -7.53
CA ILE A 78 -0.48 -0.72 -8.52
C ILE A 78 -0.02 0.62 -9.12
N ASN A 79 0.97 1.24 -8.49
CA ASN A 79 1.59 2.48 -8.95
C ASN A 79 3.11 2.30 -9.04
N LEU A 80 3.83 3.20 -9.72
CA LEU A 80 5.31 3.21 -9.59
C LEU A 80 5.74 3.65 -8.19
N PHE A 81 5.01 4.60 -7.61
CA PHE A 81 5.24 5.11 -6.26
C PHE A 81 3.91 5.11 -5.50
N ASN A 82 3.85 4.41 -4.38
CA ASN A 82 2.72 4.42 -3.45
C ASN A 82 3.11 5.19 -2.19
N ILE A 83 2.31 6.18 -1.80
CA ILE A 83 2.53 7.01 -0.62
C ILE A 83 1.25 7.03 0.22
N VAL A 84 1.28 6.32 1.36
CA VAL A 84 0.14 6.21 2.27
C VAL A 84 0.55 6.54 3.71
N PRO A 85 0.57 7.83 4.11
CA PRO A 85 1.07 8.24 5.42
C PRO A 85 0.32 7.62 6.61
N GLY A 86 -0.97 7.31 6.43
CA GLY A 86 -1.77 6.60 7.42
C GLY A 86 -1.71 5.09 7.23
N ARG A 87 -2.89 4.45 7.12
CA ARG A 87 -3.01 3.00 7.05
C ARG A 87 -3.28 2.53 5.63
N ALA A 88 -2.46 1.59 5.17
CA ALA A 88 -2.70 0.80 3.98
C ALA A 88 -3.22 -0.61 4.34
N ARG A 89 -4.20 -1.10 3.60
CA ARG A 89 -4.74 -2.46 3.72
C ARG A 89 -4.96 -3.07 2.34
N GLY A 90 -4.55 -4.33 2.18
CA GLY A 90 -4.68 -5.05 0.91
C GLY A 90 -3.34 -5.28 0.22
N LEU A 91 -3.27 -5.05 -1.09
CA LEU A 91 -2.07 -5.30 -1.89
C LEU A 91 -1.52 -3.98 -2.39
N SER A 92 -0.21 -3.77 -2.22
CA SER A 92 0.49 -2.61 -2.75
C SER A 92 1.69 -3.02 -3.58
N GLY A 93 1.63 -2.79 -4.88
CA GLY A 93 2.70 -3.04 -5.84
C GLY A 93 3.28 -1.74 -6.37
N GLY A 94 4.61 -1.63 -6.41
CA GLY A 94 5.30 -0.50 -7.03
C GLY A 94 6.82 -0.58 -6.96
N LEU A 95 7.53 0.42 -7.48
CA LEU A 95 8.98 0.51 -7.27
C LEU A 95 9.28 0.94 -5.83
N ILE A 96 8.51 1.90 -5.33
CA ILE A 96 8.64 2.44 -3.97
C ILE A 96 7.27 2.42 -3.30
N ASN A 97 7.22 1.82 -2.11
CA ASN A 97 6.06 1.81 -1.23
C ASN A 97 6.44 2.50 0.09
N LEU A 98 5.83 3.64 0.39
CA LEU A 98 6.02 4.39 1.64
C LEU A 98 4.70 4.41 2.39
N MET A 99 4.64 3.81 3.58
CA MET A 99 3.40 3.73 4.34
C MET A 99 3.63 4.01 5.83
N GLY A 100 2.63 4.57 6.51
CA GLY A 100 2.64 4.68 7.97
C GLY A 100 2.49 3.30 8.62
N SER A 101 1.42 2.59 8.28
CA SER A 101 1.18 1.20 8.71
C SER A 101 0.57 0.38 7.58
N CYS A 102 0.80 -0.94 7.58
CA CYS A 102 0.28 -1.82 6.53
C CYS A 102 -0.29 -3.13 7.10
N GLU A 103 -1.52 -3.46 6.69
CA GLU A 103 -2.13 -4.78 6.87
C GLU A 103 -2.32 -5.44 5.50
N GLY A 104 -1.41 -6.33 5.12
CA GLY A 104 -1.48 -7.01 3.82
C GLY A 104 -0.11 -7.27 3.19
N VAL A 105 -0.04 -7.11 1.87
CA VAL A 105 1.14 -7.47 1.06
C VAL A 105 1.70 -6.24 0.35
N GLN A 106 2.97 -5.94 0.57
CA GLN A 106 3.74 -4.97 -0.20
C GLN A 106 4.73 -5.68 -1.11
N VAL A 107 4.75 -5.31 -2.38
CA VAL A 107 5.72 -5.78 -3.36
C VAL A 107 6.38 -4.57 -4.01
N GLY A 108 7.70 -4.48 -3.94
CA GLY A 108 8.42 -3.41 -4.61
C GLY A 108 9.92 -3.43 -4.44
N THR A 109 10.63 -2.54 -5.14
CA THR A 109 12.10 -2.46 -5.00
C THR A 109 12.46 -1.96 -3.60
N PHE A 110 11.76 -0.94 -3.12
CA PHE A 110 11.91 -0.37 -1.79
C PHE A 110 10.56 -0.34 -1.07
N ASN A 111 10.46 -1.02 0.05
CA ASN A 111 9.29 -1.03 0.91
C ASN A 111 9.66 -0.43 2.27
N PHE A 112 8.96 0.60 2.68
CA PHE A 112 9.14 1.25 3.97
C PHE A 112 7.80 1.41 4.69
N ILE A 113 7.75 0.92 5.92
CA ILE A 113 6.64 1.10 6.85
C ILE A 113 7.17 1.79 8.10
N GLU A 114 6.59 2.92 8.46
CA GLU A 114 7.07 3.72 9.60
C GLU A 114 6.77 3.05 10.96
N GLU A 115 5.58 2.46 11.09
CA GLU A 115 5.09 1.86 12.32
C GLU A 115 5.00 0.34 12.14
N ASP A 116 3.79 -0.19 11.92
CA ASP A 116 3.52 -1.62 12.05
C ASP A 116 3.18 -2.26 10.70
N LEU A 117 3.83 -3.39 10.41
CA LEU A 117 3.47 -4.33 9.36
C LEU A 117 2.77 -5.55 9.97
N VAL A 118 1.56 -5.84 9.50
CA VAL A 118 0.91 -7.13 9.66
C VAL A 118 0.75 -7.75 8.27
N GLY A 119 1.57 -8.76 7.94
CA GLY A 119 1.50 -9.43 6.64
C GLY A 119 2.87 -9.65 6.00
N MET A 120 3.03 -9.24 4.74
CA MET A 120 4.22 -9.56 3.95
C MET A 120 4.83 -8.35 3.25
N GLN A 121 6.16 -8.25 3.28
CA GLN A 121 6.94 -7.35 2.42
C GLN A 121 7.84 -8.17 1.51
N VAL A 122 7.79 -7.92 0.21
CA VAL A 122 8.64 -8.56 -0.80
C VAL A 122 9.34 -7.48 -1.60
N GLY A 123 10.67 -7.47 -1.57
CA GLY A 123 11.40 -6.41 -2.24
C GLY A 123 12.91 -6.52 -2.25
N THR A 124 13.59 -5.53 -2.81
CA THR A 124 15.07 -5.49 -2.72
C THR A 124 15.48 -5.06 -1.32
N LEU A 125 14.81 -4.02 -0.81
CA LEU A 125 14.97 -3.52 0.54
C LEU A 125 13.62 -3.41 1.23
N ASN A 126 13.48 -4.07 2.38
CA ASN A 126 12.30 -4.00 3.23
C ASN A 126 12.67 -3.41 4.59
N VAL A 127 11.95 -2.38 5.00
CA VAL A 127 12.13 -1.68 6.26
C VAL A 127 10.76 -1.53 6.91
N ALA A 128 10.67 -1.90 8.18
CA ALA A 128 9.50 -1.65 9.01
C ALA A 128 9.95 -1.50 10.47
N ARG A 129 9.28 -0.70 11.31
CA ARG A 129 9.63 -0.66 12.73
C ARG A 129 9.22 -1.96 13.42
N LYS A 130 7.96 -2.37 13.30
CA LYS A 130 7.46 -3.65 13.82
C LYS A 130 6.95 -4.54 12.71
N VAL A 131 7.31 -5.81 12.75
CA VAL A 131 6.90 -6.82 11.76
C VAL A 131 6.19 -7.96 12.46
N THR A 132 4.91 -8.13 12.14
CA THR A 132 4.12 -9.33 12.41
C THR A 132 3.90 -10.05 11.08
N GLY A 133 4.80 -10.96 10.70
CA GLY A 133 4.70 -11.69 9.43
C GLY A 133 6.03 -11.98 8.74
N VAL A 134 6.12 -11.72 7.43
CA VAL A 134 7.27 -12.16 6.62
C VAL A 134 7.87 -11.02 5.80
N GLN A 135 9.19 -10.85 5.87
CA GLN A 135 9.94 -10.01 4.92
C GLN A 135 10.81 -10.89 4.02
N ILE A 136 10.76 -10.66 2.71
CA ILE A 136 11.56 -11.36 1.70
C ILE A 136 12.28 -10.31 0.86
N GLY A 137 13.61 -10.29 0.90
CA GLY A 137 14.38 -9.35 0.11
C GLY A 137 15.89 -9.54 0.17
N LEU A 138 16.65 -8.66 -0.48
CA LEU A 138 18.11 -8.72 -0.32
C LEU A 138 18.51 -8.23 1.08
N VAL A 139 17.86 -7.17 1.53
CA VAL A 139 18.04 -6.61 2.87
C VAL A 139 16.67 -6.45 3.53
N ASN A 140 16.54 -6.99 4.74
CA ASN A 140 15.37 -6.83 5.59
C ASN A 140 15.80 -6.19 6.90
N TYR A 141 15.06 -5.18 7.35
CA TYR A 141 15.28 -4.49 8.61
C TYR A 141 13.98 -4.32 9.37
N CYS A 142 14.00 -4.65 10.66
CA CYS A 142 13.03 -4.17 11.62
C CYS A 142 13.60 -4.02 13.04
N ASP A 143 12.90 -3.26 13.88
CA ASP A 143 13.24 -3.14 15.30
C ASP A 143 12.63 -4.30 16.10
N GLU A 144 11.36 -4.62 15.82
CA GLU A 144 10.64 -5.73 16.44
C GLU A 144 10.20 -6.76 15.39
N LEU A 145 10.53 -8.05 15.61
CA LEU A 145 10.15 -9.15 14.73
C LEU A 145 9.31 -10.20 15.46
N TRP A 146 8.10 -10.41 14.96
CA TRP A 146 7.27 -11.58 15.21
C TRP A 146 6.97 -12.28 13.87
N GLY A 147 7.83 -13.22 13.48
CA GLY A 147 7.75 -13.92 12.22
C GLY A 147 9.12 -14.25 11.62
N MET A 148 9.29 -14.05 10.31
CA MET A 148 10.48 -14.48 9.57
C MET A 148 10.99 -13.44 8.58
N GLN A 149 12.30 -13.39 8.40
CA GLN A 149 12.97 -12.64 7.34
C GLN A 149 13.77 -13.60 6.46
N PHE A 150 13.71 -13.40 5.14
CA PHE A 150 14.49 -14.15 4.16
C PHE A 150 15.30 -13.17 3.30
N GLY A 151 16.62 -13.28 3.33
CA GLY A 151 17.48 -12.34 2.61
C GLY A 151 18.98 -12.46 2.86
N LEU A 152 19.79 -11.76 2.06
CA LEU A 152 21.24 -11.76 2.21
C LEU A 152 21.68 -11.06 3.51
N ALA A 153 20.94 -10.06 3.95
CA ALA A 153 21.11 -9.40 5.24
C ALA A 153 19.75 -9.24 5.92
N ASN A 154 19.59 -9.85 7.09
CA ASN A 154 18.38 -9.74 7.90
C ASN A 154 18.74 -9.13 9.24
N ILE A 155 18.10 -8.02 9.58
CA ILE A 155 18.36 -7.26 10.81
C ILE A 155 17.05 -7.16 11.57
N ALA A 156 17.05 -7.62 12.82
CA ALA A 156 15.90 -7.56 13.72
C ALA A 156 16.38 -7.21 15.13
N GLY A 157 16.04 -6.01 15.62
CA GLY A 157 16.61 -5.47 16.85
C GLY A 157 16.36 -6.32 18.10
N ASP A 158 15.14 -6.84 18.25
CA ASP A 158 14.70 -7.65 19.39
C ASP A 158 14.92 -9.16 19.22
N ALA A 159 15.38 -9.60 18.05
CA ALA A 159 15.57 -11.02 17.76
C ALA A 159 16.76 -11.61 18.56
N PRO A 160 16.74 -12.92 18.87
CA PRO A 160 17.86 -13.60 19.54
C PRO A 160 19.20 -13.43 18.83
N LEU A 161 19.16 -13.33 17.50
CA LEU A 161 20.28 -12.98 16.64
C LEU A 161 19.93 -11.69 15.88
N PRO A 162 20.46 -10.53 16.31
CA PRO A 162 20.10 -9.25 15.71
C PRO A 162 20.47 -9.11 14.23
N PHE A 163 21.43 -9.92 13.77
CA PHE A 163 21.83 -9.99 12.37
C PHE A 163 22.00 -11.45 11.94
N THR A 164 21.41 -11.82 10.81
CA THR A 164 21.61 -13.13 10.18
C THR A 164 21.72 -13.03 8.66
N VAL A 165 22.28 -14.07 8.05
CA VAL A 165 22.36 -14.26 6.60
C VAL A 165 21.38 -15.39 6.21
N LEU A 166 20.73 -15.24 5.05
CA LEU A 166 19.67 -16.10 4.49
C LEU A 166 18.34 -16.07 5.24
N VAL A 167 18.32 -16.37 6.54
CA VAL A 167 17.08 -16.53 7.31
C VAL A 167 17.21 -15.93 8.71
N ASN A 168 16.21 -15.16 9.15
CA ASN A 168 16.00 -14.77 10.54
C ASN A 168 14.58 -15.15 10.99
N ALA A 169 14.40 -15.45 12.29
CA ALA A 169 13.09 -15.74 12.85
C ALA A 169 13.04 -15.36 14.34
N SER A 170 11.89 -14.87 14.77
CA SER A 170 11.60 -14.48 16.16
C SER A 170 10.11 -14.66 16.44
N PHE A 171 9.73 -15.18 17.62
CA PHE A 171 8.36 -15.58 17.97
C PHE A 171 8.05 -15.37 19.45
#